data_AF-A0A2C4PY09-F1
#
_entry.id   AF-A0A2C4PY09-F1
#
_cell.length_a   1.000
_cell.length_b   1.000
_cell.length_c   1.000
_cell.angle_alpha   90.00
_cell.angle_beta   90.00
_cell.angle_gamma   90.00
#
_symmetry.space_group_name_H-M   'P 1'
#
loop_
_entity.id
_entity.type
_entity.pdbx_description
1 polymer ?
#
loop_
_entity_poly.entity_id
_entity_poly.type
_entity_poly.pdbx_seq_one_letter_code
_entity_poly.pdbx_strand_id
1 'polypeptide(L)'
;MDYVFDITGDYKMQFESYVNTLIMSLRESDSSAISNRDVRAKEIKSLTDAYVEAVRERPEPKQLERLTDLMLYEELSNTHPDKMAREEYPLMSDHQLSRRHSGEVSMKVAEEYGVDRRNYKPPVRRKRTRKEIWQIDREAKSRNEERRKVYREFTRVQVVRSYILTNKKDR
;
A
#
# COMPACT_ATOMS: atom_id res chain seq x y z
N MET A 1 -24.57 0.84 -27.61
CA MET A 1 -24.07 -0.55 -27.59
C MET A 1 -25.27 -1.45 -27.38
N ASP A 2 -25.50 -2.39 -28.28
CA ASP A 2 -26.55 -3.40 -28.11
C ASP A 2 -25.93 -4.61 -27.41
N TYR A 3 -26.47 -4.97 -26.25
CA TYR A 3 -25.96 -6.08 -25.44
C TYR A 3 -26.80 -7.32 -25.69
N VAL A 4 -26.15 -8.44 -26.02
CA VAL A 4 -26.80 -9.71 -26.29
C VAL A 4 -26.21 -10.76 -25.36
N PHE A 5 -27.06 -11.43 -24.59
CA PHE A 5 -26.65 -12.48 -23.67
C PHE A 5 -27.04 -13.85 -24.22
N ASP A 6 -26.08 -14.78 -24.26
CA ASP A 6 -26.35 -16.18 -24.57
C ASP A 6 -26.64 -16.95 -23.28
N ILE A 7 -27.90 -17.36 -23.13
CA ILE A 7 -28.40 -18.09 -21.95
C ILE A 7 -27.83 -19.52 -21.91
N THR A 8 -27.43 -20.09 -23.06
CA THR A 8 -26.88 -21.45 -23.13
C THR A 8 -25.41 -21.53 -22.74
N GLY A 9 -24.70 -20.38 -22.74
CA GLY A 9 -23.32 -20.24 -22.34
C GLY A 9 -23.12 -19.64 -20.95
N ASP A 10 -21.89 -19.19 -20.67
CA ASP A 10 -21.55 -18.50 -19.42
C ASP A 10 -21.93 -17.01 -19.50
N TYR A 11 -23.22 -16.74 -19.29
CA TYR A 11 -23.79 -15.39 -19.28
C TYR A 11 -23.18 -14.48 -18.20
N LYS A 12 -22.62 -15.05 -17.11
CA LYS A 12 -21.96 -14.27 -16.05
C LYS A 12 -20.62 -13.73 -16.53
N MET A 13 -19.83 -14.56 -17.21
CA MET A 13 -18.58 -14.13 -17.82
C MET A 13 -18.81 -13.12 -18.96
N GLN A 14 -19.90 -13.26 -19.73
CA GLN A 14 -20.28 -12.26 -20.73
C GLN A 14 -20.59 -10.91 -20.09
N PHE A 15 -21.36 -10.90 -19.00
CA PHE A 15 -21.65 -9.68 -18.26
C PHE A 15 -20.38 -9.02 -17.73
N GLU A 16 -19.48 -9.79 -17.12
CA GLU A 16 -18.18 -9.28 -16.66
C GLU A 16 -17.35 -8.70 -17.81
N SER A 17 -17.34 -9.37 -18.97
CA SER A 17 -16.66 -8.86 -20.17
C SER A 17 -17.26 -7.52 -20.62
N TYR A 18 -18.59 -7.38 -20.67
CA TYR A 18 -19.22 -6.11 -21.03
C TYR A 18 -18.89 -4.99 -20.03
N VAL A 19 -18.94 -5.28 -18.73
CA VAL A 19 -18.51 -4.33 -17.69
C VAL A 19 -17.05 -3.93 -17.89
N ASN A 20 -16.16 -4.87 -18.18
CA ASN A 20 -14.75 -4.59 -18.46
C ASN A 20 -14.59 -3.69 -19.68
N THR A 21 -15.31 -3.96 -20.77
CA THR A 21 -15.24 -3.13 -21.99
C THR A 21 -15.74 -1.71 -21.74
N LEU A 22 -16.77 -1.53 -20.92
CA LEU A 22 -17.32 -0.22 -20.57
C LEU A 22 -16.37 0.58 -19.67
N ILE A 23 -15.66 -0.10 -18.77
CA ILE A 23 -14.60 0.52 -17.95
C ILE A 23 -13.38 0.88 -18.80
N MET A 24 -12.99 -0.01 -19.72
CA MET A 24 -11.84 0.23 -20.60
C MET A 24 -12.11 1.35 -21.60
N SER A 25 -13.30 1.40 -22.19
CA SER A 25 -13.67 2.49 -23.11
C SER A 25 -13.57 3.85 -22.41
N LEU A 26 -14.04 3.96 -21.15
CA LEU A 26 -13.88 5.16 -20.34
C LEU A 26 -12.41 5.55 -20.12
N ARG A 27 -11.52 4.58 -19.90
CA ARG A 27 -10.08 4.83 -19.68
C ARG A 27 -9.33 5.21 -20.96
N GLU A 28 -9.68 4.59 -22.08
CA GLU A 28 -8.99 4.80 -23.37
C GLU A 28 -9.51 6.05 -24.07
N SER A 29 -10.77 6.43 -23.85
CA SER A 29 -11.32 7.68 -24.33
C SER A 29 -11.10 8.80 -23.30
N ASP A 30 -10.02 9.56 -23.45
CA ASP A 30 -9.92 10.95 -22.93
C ASP A 30 -10.96 11.89 -23.59
N SER A 31 -11.87 11.34 -24.41
CA SER A 31 -12.93 12.08 -25.08
C SER A 31 -14.06 12.39 -24.11
N SER A 32 -14.50 13.64 -24.11
CA SER A 32 -15.64 14.17 -23.35
C SER A 32 -16.98 13.43 -23.54
N ALA A 33 -17.07 12.43 -24.42
CA ALA A 33 -18.30 11.71 -24.76
C ALA A 33 -18.76 10.69 -23.70
N ILE A 34 -17.84 9.97 -23.03
CA ILE A 34 -18.17 9.03 -21.92
C ILE A 34 -18.02 9.71 -20.55
N SER A 35 -17.40 10.90 -20.51
CA SER A 35 -17.29 11.69 -19.29
C SER A 35 -18.65 12.17 -18.77
N ASN A 36 -19.67 12.29 -19.63
CA ASN A 36 -20.98 12.73 -19.20
C ASN A 36 -21.73 11.62 -18.44
N ARG A 37 -21.97 11.85 -17.14
CA ARG A 37 -22.76 11.02 -16.23
C ARG A 37 -24.07 10.49 -16.84
N ASP A 38 -24.79 11.31 -17.61
CA ASP A 38 -26.07 10.91 -18.20
C ASP A 38 -25.93 9.84 -19.28
N VAL A 39 -24.84 9.89 -20.05
CA VAL A 39 -24.53 8.89 -21.09
C VAL A 39 -24.16 7.58 -20.41
N ARG A 40 -23.28 7.62 -19.39
CA ARG A 40 -22.92 6.43 -18.62
C ARG A 40 -24.12 5.79 -17.95
N ALA A 41 -25.01 6.58 -17.35
CA ALA A 41 -26.22 6.06 -16.72
C ALA A 41 -27.14 5.34 -17.71
N LYS A 42 -27.26 5.84 -18.95
CA LYS A 42 -28.02 5.17 -20.02
C LYS A 42 -27.40 3.85 -20.45
N GLU A 43 -26.08 3.81 -20.60
CA GLU A 43 -25.36 2.60 -21.00
C GLU A 43 -25.36 1.52 -19.91
N ILE A 44 -25.16 1.91 -18.64
CA ILE A 44 -25.29 1.00 -17.49
C ILE A 44 -26.70 0.44 -17.46
N LYS A 45 -27.72 1.31 -17.62
CA LYS A 45 -29.11 0.89 -17.61
C LYS A 45 -29.40 -0.10 -18.75
N SER A 46 -28.97 0.18 -19.98
CA SER A 46 -29.20 -0.74 -21.10
C SER A 46 -28.48 -2.07 -20.91
N LEU A 47 -27.30 -2.08 -20.30
CA LEU A 47 -26.58 -3.31 -19.94
C LEU A 47 -27.34 -4.13 -18.88
N THR A 48 -27.82 -3.48 -17.81
CA THR A 48 -28.56 -4.16 -16.75
C THR A 48 -29.93 -4.65 -17.22
N ASP A 49 -30.63 -3.84 -18.01
CA ASP A 49 -31.95 -4.18 -18.55
C ASP A 49 -31.85 -5.37 -19.50
N ALA A 50 -30.86 -5.39 -20.40
CA ALA A 50 -30.62 -6.52 -21.30
C ALA A 50 -30.27 -7.82 -20.53
N TYR A 51 -29.51 -7.72 -19.44
CA TYR A 51 -29.20 -8.88 -18.61
C TYR A 51 -30.45 -9.44 -17.92
N VAL A 52 -31.25 -8.56 -17.32
CA VAL A 52 -32.48 -8.95 -16.61
C VAL A 52 -33.53 -9.49 -17.58
N GLU A 53 -33.63 -8.93 -18.78
CA GLU A 53 -34.57 -9.41 -19.82
C GLU A 53 -34.20 -10.82 -20.29
N ALA A 54 -32.92 -11.10 -20.51
CA ALA A 54 -32.44 -12.39 -20.98
C ALA A 54 -32.43 -13.47 -19.89
N VAL A 55 -31.84 -13.17 -18.72
CA VAL A 55 -31.57 -14.16 -17.66
C VAL A 55 -32.73 -14.24 -16.66
N ARG A 56 -33.52 -13.17 -16.50
CA ARG A 56 -34.57 -13.01 -15.46
C ARG A 56 -34.07 -13.14 -14.02
N GLU A 57 -32.77 -13.07 -13.81
CA GLU A 57 -32.13 -13.07 -12.49
C GLU A 57 -31.42 -11.74 -12.22
N ARG A 58 -31.09 -11.52 -10.96
CA ARG A 58 -30.30 -10.37 -10.54
C ARG A 58 -28.82 -10.57 -10.97
N PRO A 59 -28.16 -9.56 -11.56
CA PRO A 59 -26.73 -9.61 -11.85
C PRO A 59 -25.87 -9.84 -10.59
N GLU A 60 -24.65 -10.32 -10.80
CA GLU A 60 -23.69 -10.53 -9.70
C GLU A 60 -23.44 -9.23 -8.92
N PRO A 61 -23.50 -9.26 -7.57
CA PRO A 61 -23.35 -8.05 -6.75
C PRO A 61 -22.02 -7.34 -6.97
N LYS A 62 -20.93 -8.09 -7.14
CA LYS A 62 -19.59 -7.54 -7.40
C LYS A 62 -19.54 -6.70 -8.68
N GLN A 63 -20.24 -7.12 -9.72
CA GLN A 63 -20.27 -6.36 -10.99
C GLN A 63 -21.15 -5.12 -10.86
N LEU A 64 -22.22 -5.19 -10.07
CA LEU A 64 -23.03 -4.01 -9.74
C LEU A 64 -22.21 -2.96 -8.96
N GLU A 65 -21.37 -3.37 -8.01
CA GLU A 65 -20.45 -2.46 -7.31
C GLU A 65 -19.53 -1.72 -8.29
N ARG A 66 -18.96 -2.44 -9.27
CA ARG A 66 -18.12 -1.85 -10.31
C ARG A 66 -18.87 -0.86 -11.20
N LEU A 67 -20.13 -1.17 -11.53
CA LEU A 67 -21.00 -0.26 -12.29
C LEU A 67 -21.38 0.97 -11.45
N THR A 68 -21.57 0.83 -10.14
CA THR A 68 -21.81 1.97 -9.25
C THR A 68 -20.59 2.88 -9.13
N ASP A 69 -19.38 2.31 -9.04
CA ASP A 69 -18.14 3.09 -9.06
C ASP A 69 -17.99 3.86 -10.37
N LEU A 70 -18.35 3.24 -11.49
CA LEU A 70 -18.36 3.90 -12.78
C LEU A 70 -19.44 4.98 -12.88
N MET A 71 -20.58 4.80 -12.23
CA MET A 71 -21.62 5.83 -12.16
C MET A 71 -21.16 7.06 -11.37
N LEU A 72 -20.38 6.87 -10.30
CA LEU A 72 -19.86 7.89 -9.38
C LEU A 72 -18.41 8.30 -9.69
N TYR A 73 -17.98 8.14 -10.94
CA TYR A 73 -16.58 8.28 -11.31
C TYR A 73 -16.03 9.70 -11.03
N GLU A 74 -16.81 10.76 -11.29
CA GLU A 74 -16.39 12.14 -11.09
C GLU A 74 -16.13 12.42 -9.62
N GLU A 75 -17.07 11.98 -8.76
CA GLU A 75 -16.95 12.14 -7.33
C GLU A 75 -15.77 11.32 -6.80
N LEU A 76 -15.60 10.06 -7.21
CA LEU A 76 -14.52 9.19 -6.72
C LEU A 76 -13.13 9.60 -7.24
N SER A 77 -13.03 10.13 -8.46
CA SER A 77 -11.78 10.54 -9.10
C SER A 77 -11.32 11.94 -8.67
N ASN A 78 -12.22 12.79 -8.15
CA ASN A 78 -11.86 14.11 -7.65
C ASN A 78 -10.82 14.01 -6.51
N THR A 79 -9.59 14.45 -6.82
CA THR A 79 -8.42 14.40 -5.92
C THR A 79 -8.13 15.74 -5.25
N HIS A 80 -9.08 16.68 -5.28
CA HIS A 80 -8.89 17.98 -4.64
C HIS A 80 -8.62 17.82 -3.12
N PRO A 81 -7.58 18.46 -2.56
CA PRO A 81 -7.21 18.30 -1.15
C PRO A 81 -8.33 18.72 -0.19
N ASP A 82 -9.00 19.83 -0.47
CA ASP A 82 -10.07 20.39 0.37
C ASP A 82 -11.47 19.85 0.04
N LYS A 83 -11.57 18.75 -0.71
CA LYS A 83 -12.84 18.16 -1.13
C LYS A 83 -13.82 17.99 0.04
N MET A 84 -13.30 17.49 1.17
CA MET A 84 -14.09 17.24 2.38
C MET A 84 -14.66 18.48 3.06
N ALA A 85 -14.10 19.68 2.80
CA ALA A 85 -14.53 20.92 3.41
C ALA A 85 -15.32 21.82 2.46
N ARG A 86 -15.15 21.64 1.15
CA ARG A 86 -15.76 22.50 0.11
C ARG A 86 -17.08 21.96 -0.42
N GLU A 87 -17.24 20.65 -0.52
CA GLU A 87 -18.45 20.02 -1.04
C GLU A 87 -19.48 19.84 0.08
N GLU A 88 -20.77 20.02 -0.22
CA GLU A 88 -21.86 19.83 0.75
C GLU A 88 -21.98 18.37 1.18
N TYR A 89 -21.83 17.43 0.23
CA TYR A 89 -21.89 15.99 0.44
C TYR A 89 -20.67 15.29 -0.18
N PRO A 90 -19.49 15.37 0.46
CA PRO A 90 -18.26 14.80 -0.09
C PRO A 90 -18.26 13.27 0.00
N LEU A 91 -17.88 12.59 -1.09
CA LEU A 91 -17.70 11.14 -1.15
C LEU A 91 -16.21 10.78 -1.16
N MET A 92 -15.76 9.77 -0.42
CA MET A 92 -14.37 9.29 -0.49
C MET A 92 -14.24 8.05 -1.36
N SER A 93 -13.20 8.01 -2.18
CA SER A 93 -12.72 6.74 -2.75
C SER A 93 -11.98 5.91 -1.68
N ASP A 94 -11.97 4.58 -1.82
CA ASP A 94 -11.22 3.65 -0.97
C ASP A 94 -9.76 4.05 -0.79
N HIS A 95 -9.11 4.56 -1.84
CA HIS A 95 -7.75 5.06 -1.75
C HIS A 95 -7.68 6.30 -0.85
N GLN A 96 -8.63 7.23 -0.99
CA GLN A 96 -8.67 8.46 -0.19
C GLN A 96 -8.91 8.13 1.29
N LEU A 97 -9.84 7.22 1.55
CA LEU A 97 -10.15 6.69 2.88
C LEU A 97 -8.93 5.97 3.49
N SER A 98 -8.23 5.14 2.71
CA SER A 98 -7.00 4.48 3.15
C SER A 98 -5.88 5.48 3.49
N ARG A 99 -5.71 6.55 2.69
CA ARG A 99 -4.75 7.62 3.01
C ARG A 99 -5.12 8.33 4.31
N ARG A 100 -6.41 8.63 4.51
CA ARG A 100 -6.92 9.25 5.74
C ARG A 100 -6.61 8.37 6.95
N HIS A 101 -7.00 7.10 6.92
CA HIS A 101 -6.73 6.16 8.00
C HIS A 101 -5.23 5.97 8.28
N SER A 102 -4.38 6.08 7.26
CA SER A 102 -2.92 6.00 7.45
C SER A 102 -2.36 7.19 8.25
N GLY A 103 -3.03 8.34 8.22
CA GLY A 103 -2.68 9.53 9.01
C GLY A 103 -3.42 9.63 10.35
N GLU A 104 -4.41 8.79 10.58
CA GLU A 104 -5.16 8.75 11.83
C GLU A 104 -4.30 8.13 12.94
N VAL A 105 -4.37 8.74 14.11
CA VAL A 105 -3.61 8.29 15.27
C VAL A 105 -4.54 7.50 16.18
N SER A 106 -4.07 6.35 16.66
CA SER A 106 -4.84 5.52 17.60
C SER A 106 -5.24 6.30 18.84
N MET A 107 -6.42 5.99 19.42
CA MET A 107 -6.93 6.61 20.64
C MET A 107 -5.92 6.59 21.81
N LYS A 108 -5.04 5.59 21.85
CA LYS A 108 -3.95 5.49 22.83
C LYS A 108 -3.06 6.74 22.89
N VAL A 109 -2.89 7.47 21.79
CA VAL A 109 -2.11 8.72 21.81
C VAL A 109 -2.84 9.81 22.60
N ALA A 110 -4.17 9.83 22.61
CA ALA A 110 -4.93 10.75 23.46
C ALA A 110 -4.76 10.43 24.96
N GLU A 111 -4.52 9.16 25.33
CA GLU A 111 -4.20 8.77 26.70
C GLU A 111 -2.77 9.19 27.10
N GLU A 112 -1.83 9.08 26.17
CA GLU A 112 -0.40 9.36 26.42
C GLU A 112 -0.09 10.87 26.43
N TYR A 113 -0.87 11.68 25.71
CA TYR A 113 -0.66 13.12 25.60
C TYR A 113 -1.67 13.90 26.43
N GLY A 114 -1.16 14.71 27.37
CA GLY A 114 -2.00 15.66 28.10
C GLY A 114 -2.38 16.88 27.24
N VAL A 115 -3.35 17.66 27.72
CA VAL A 115 -3.79 18.93 27.09
C VAL A 115 -2.62 19.91 26.89
N ASP A 116 -1.58 19.81 27.74
CA ASP A 116 -0.33 20.57 27.67
C ASP A 116 0.57 20.20 26.48
N ARG A 117 0.12 19.30 25.58
CA ARG A 117 0.88 18.72 24.46
C ARG A 117 2.14 17.95 24.89
N ARG A 118 2.23 17.61 26.17
CA ARG A 118 3.33 16.81 26.74
C ARG A 118 2.99 15.33 26.66
N ASN A 119 4.01 14.52 26.34
CA ASN A 119 3.91 13.06 26.34
C ASN A 119 4.26 12.52 27.72
N TYR A 120 3.31 11.85 28.38
CA TYR A 120 3.45 11.24 29.71
C TYR A 120 3.72 9.73 29.66
N LYS A 121 3.96 9.18 28.46
CA LYS A 121 4.36 7.78 28.31
C LYS A 121 5.70 7.53 29.03
N PRO A 122 5.84 6.41 29.76
CA PRO A 122 7.15 5.99 30.27
C PRO A 122 8.18 5.97 29.13
N PRO A 123 9.42 6.41 29.38
CA PRO A 123 10.46 6.48 28.36
C PRO A 123 10.92 5.07 27.94
N VAL A 124 10.17 4.46 27.01
CA VAL A 124 10.49 3.17 26.43
C VAL A 124 11.30 3.40 25.15
N ARG A 125 12.43 2.69 25.02
CA ARG A 125 13.21 2.72 23.77
C ARG A 125 12.32 2.27 22.60
N ARG A 126 12.20 3.10 21.57
CA ARG A 126 11.49 2.73 20.34
C ARG A 126 12.08 1.47 19.71
N LYS A 127 11.24 0.67 19.04
CA LYS A 127 11.74 -0.39 18.17
C LYS A 127 12.47 0.27 17.00
N ARG A 128 13.65 -0.26 16.68
CA ARG A 128 14.44 0.21 15.53
C ARG A 128 13.75 -0.20 14.24
N THR A 129 13.87 0.63 13.21
CA THR A 129 13.36 0.31 11.87
C THR A 129 14.24 -0.77 11.21
N ARG A 130 13.72 -1.44 10.19
CA ARG A 130 14.47 -2.48 9.47
C ARG A 130 15.81 -1.98 8.91
N LYS A 131 15.82 -0.74 8.40
CA LYS A 131 17.01 -0.06 7.88
C LYS A 131 18.07 0.15 8.97
N GLU A 132 17.65 0.60 10.15
CA GLU A 132 18.54 0.82 11.29
C GLU A 132 19.13 -0.48 11.84
N ILE A 133 18.31 -1.54 11.94
CA ILE A 133 18.77 -2.87 12.36
C ILE A 133 19.84 -3.38 11.39
N TRP A 134 19.59 -3.25 10.09
CA TRP A 134 20.53 -3.68 9.07
C TRP A 134 21.85 -2.91 9.09
N GLN A 135 21.81 -1.58 9.33
CA GLN A 135 23.02 -0.78 9.48
C GLN A 135 23.86 -1.24 10.69
N ILE A 136 23.21 -1.48 11.83
CA ILE A 136 23.88 -1.97 13.05
C ILE A 136 24.47 -3.36 12.81
N ASP A 137 23.73 -4.27 12.16
CA ASP A 137 24.19 -5.62 11.85
C ASP A 137 25.40 -5.58 10.91
N ARG A 138 25.37 -4.70 9.90
CA ARG A 138 26.52 -4.47 9.00
C ARG A 138 27.75 -3.99 9.78
N GLU A 139 27.60 -2.97 10.62
CA GLU A 139 28.71 -2.44 11.43
C GLU A 139 29.22 -3.46 12.46
N ALA A 140 28.32 -4.27 13.04
CA ALA A 140 28.67 -5.33 13.97
C ALA A 140 29.41 -6.48 13.28
N LYS A 141 28.98 -6.89 12.08
CA LYS A 141 29.66 -7.90 11.27
C LYS A 141 31.08 -7.46 10.89
N SER A 142 31.24 -6.21 10.44
CA SER A 142 32.55 -5.64 10.11
C SER A 142 33.51 -5.69 11.30
N ARG A 143 33.08 -5.19 12.47
CA ARG A 143 33.91 -5.21 13.69
C ARG A 143 34.18 -6.62 14.21
N ASN A 144 33.22 -7.53 14.10
CA ASN A 144 33.42 -8.93 14.48
C ASN A 144 34.40 -9.65 13.56
N GLU A 145 34.43 -9.29 12.27
CA GLU A 145 35.41 -9.83 11.33
C GLU A 145 36.84 -9.40 11.72
N GLU A 146 37.04 -8.11 12.01
CA GLU A 146 38.33 -7.58 12.50
C GLU A 146 38.78 -8.26 13.80
N ARG A 147 37.87 -8.35 14.79
CA ARG A 147 38.14 -9.06 16.05
C ARG A 147 38.53 -10.51 15.82
N ARG A 148 37.87 -11.18 14.88
CA ARG A 148 38.19 -12.57 14.53
C ARG A 148 39.56 -12.70 13.88
N LYS A 149 39.99 -11.72 13.06
CA LYS A 149 41.34 -11.69 12.47
C LYS A 149 42.41 -11.54 13.55
N VAL A 150 42.28 -10.54 14.43
CA VAL A 150 43.20 -10.31 15.55
C VAL A 150 43.29 -11.52 16.47
N TYR A 151 42.15 -12.11 16.84
CA TYR A 151 42.13 -13.30 17.69
C TYR A 151 42.82 -14.50 17.03
N ARG A 152 42.62 -14.70 15.72
CA ARG A 152 43.30 -15.77 14.95
C ARG A 152 44.81 -15.56 14.87
N GLU A 153 45.26 -14.33 14.68
CA GLU A 153 46.69 -14.00 14.68
C GLU A 153 47.34 -14.23 16.05
N PHE A 154 46.63 -13.87 17.12
CA PHE A 154 47.07 -14.09 18.50
C PHE A 154 47.13 -15.57 18.87
N THR A 155 46.13 -16.35 18.49
CA THR A 155 46.04 -17.80 18.79
C THR A 155 46.87 -18.69 17.86
N ARG A 156 47.43 -18.14 16.78
CA ARG A 156 48.34 -18.88 15.91
C ARG A 156 49.61 -19.25 16.69
N VAL A 157 50.12 -20.46 16.48
CA VAL A 157 51.40 -20.91 17.10
C VAL A 157 52.51 -19.93 16.71
N GLN A 158 53.03 -19.18 17.68
CA GLN A 158 54.10 -18.23 17.49
C GLN A 158 55.46 -18.86 17.83
N VAL A 159 56.52 -18.45 17.13
CA VAL A 159 57.88 -18.91 17.39
C VAL A 159 58.36 -18.28 18.70
N VAL A 160 58.80 -19.11 19.65
CA VAL A 160 59.37 -18.65 20.92
C VAL A 160 60.66 -17.89 20.65
N ARG A 161 60.69 -16.58 20.95
CA ARG A 161 61.90 -15.77 20.86
C ARG A 161 62.67 -15.86 22.17
N SER A 162 63.80 -16.57 22.16
CA SER A 162 64.75 -16.59 23.27
C SER A 162 65.75 -15.45 23.11
N TYR A 163 65.88 -14.61 24.14
CA TYR A 163 66.90 -13.55 24.18
C TYR A 163 68.00 -13.95 25.16
N ILE A 164 69.26 -13.91 24.70
CA ILE A 164 70.43 -14.13 25.56
C ILE A 164 70.82 -12.77 26.14
N LEU A 165 70.62 -12.61 27.45
CA LEU A 165 71.04 -11.41 28.18
C LEU A 165 72.53 -11.51 28.49
N THR A 166 73.37 -10.89 27.67
CA THR A 166 74.79 -10.71 28.02
C THR A 166 74.93 -9.55 29.00
N ASN A 167 75.08 -9.86 30.28
CA ASN A 167 75.50 -8.87 31.26
C ASN A 167 76.96 -8.48 30.96
N LYS A 168 77.17 -7.29 30.39
CA LYS A 168 78.49 -6.65 30.37
C LYS A 168 78.79 -6.12 31.76
N LYS A 169 79.30 -6.98 32.64
CA LYS A 169 80.21 -6.58 33.71
C LYS A 169 81.47 -7.42 33.58
N ASP A 170 82.58 -6.74 33.80
CA ASP A 170 83.96 -7.24 33.84
C ASP A 170 84.71 -7.21 32.50
N ARG A 171 85.19 -6.00 32.16
CA ARG A 171 86.62 -5.74 31.90
C ARG A 171 86.93 -4.26 31.98
#